data_AF-A0A7S2F6C0-F1
#
_entry.id   AF-A0A7S2F6C0-F1
#
_cell.length_a   1.000
_cell.length_b   1.000
_cell.length_c   1.000
_cell.angle_alpha   90.00
_cell.angle_beta   90.00
_cell.angle_gamma   90.00
#
_symmetry.space_group_name_H-M   'P 1'
#
loop_
_entity.id
_entity.type
_entity.pdbx_description
1 polymer ?
#
loop_
_entity_poly.entity_id
_entity_poly.type
_entity_poly.pdbx_seq_one_letter_code
_entity_poly.pdbx_strand_id
1 'polypeptide(L)'
;EQMEEMFGVTDKKTKLLPKSGGDAKKKVDSKEDKSTPKLLEGARCQNTAITIKRIKLTAEQVAEAILKVDSQLLNLDRLELINLIMPNEEEEGQLRGWT
;
A
#
# COMPACT_ATOMS: atom_id res chain seq x y z
N GLU A 1 -30.59 35.83 13.20
CA GLU A 1 -31.51 34.87 12.55
C GLU A 1 -31.16 34.58 11.09
N GLN A 2 -31.26 35.50 10.12
CA GLN A 2 -31.04 35.15 8.69
C GLN A 2 -29.63 34.62 8.32
N MET A 3 -28.57 34.92 9.09
CA MET A 3 -27.21 34.43 8.83
C MET A 3 -27.02 32.96 9.27
N GLU A 4 -27.81 32.50 10.23
CA GLU A 4 -27.77 31.11 10.75
C GLU A 4 -28.47 30.15 9.78
N GLU A 5 -29.45 30.64 9.00
CA GLU A 5 -30.11 29.88 7.92
C GLU A 5 -29.23 29.66 6.68
N MET A 6 -28.29 30.57 6.38
CA MET A 6 -27.41 30.43 5.21
C MET A 6 -26.17 29.57 5.44
N PHE A 7 -25.71 29.42 6.69
CA PHE A 7 -24.57 28.58 7.06
C PHE A 7 -24.94 27.36 7.92
N GLY A 8 -26.22 27.22 8.28
CA GLY A 8 -26.75 26.04 8.97
C GLY A 8 -26.61 24.81 8.08
N VAL A 9 -25.80 23.85 8.53
CA VAL A 9 -25.57 22.57 7.85
C VAL A 9 -26.92 21.95 7.51
N THR A 10 -27.19 21.78 6.21
CA THR A 10 -28.44 21.18 5.73
C THR A 10 -28.48 19.70 6.08
N ASP A 11 -29.20 19.37 7.15
CA ASP A 11 -29.44 18.00 7.60
C ASP A 11 -30.39 17.31 6.61
N LYS A 12 -29.83 16.72 5.55
CA LYS A 12 -30.56 15.81 4.67
C LYS A 12 -30.98 14.59 5.50
N LYS A 13 -32.26 14.55 5.90
CA LYS A 13 -32.93 13.35 6.42
C LYS A 13 -32.89 12.25 5.36
N THR A 14 -31.76 11.55 5.34
CA THR A 14 -31.57 10.30 4.64
C THR A 14 -31.81 9.19 5.67
N LYS A 15 -32.55 8.17 5.25
CA LYS A 15 -33.01 7.05 6.06
C LYS A 15 -31.97 6.54 7.07
N LEU A 16 -32.47 6.33 8.29
CA LEU A 16 -31.82 5.76 9.46
C LEU A 16 -30.81 4.64 9.15
N LEU A 17 -29.55 4.87 9.50
CA LEU A 17 -28.54 3.85 9.81
C LEU A 17 -28.00 4.18 11.23
N PRO A 18 -27.82 3.19 12.12
CA PRO A 18 -27.68 3.41 13.56
C PRO A 18 -26.44 4.21 13.95
N LYS A 19 -26.64 5.18 14.85
CA LYS A 19 -25.61 6.02 15.48
C LYS A 19 -24.72 5.20 16.43
N SER A 20 -23.42 5.43 16.30
CA SER A 20 -22.33 4.97 17.14
C SER A 20 -22.50 5.35 18.62
N GLY A 21 -22.31 4.37 19.50
CA GLY A 21 -22.10 4.56 20.92
C GLY A 21 -21.60 3.25 21.52
N GLY A 22 -20.31 3.19 21.84
CA GLY A 22 -19.65 2.04 22.45
C GLY A 22 -18.36 1.68 21.73
N ASP A 23 -17.30 1.50 22.50
CA ASP A 23 -16.00 0.92 22.16
C ASP A 23 -16.10 -0.39 21.36
N ALA A 24 -16.46 -0.28 20.09
CA ALA A 24 -16.39 -1.36 19.14
C ALA A 24 -15.05 -1.21 18.44
N LYS A 25 -14.04 -1.93 18.94
CA LYS A 25 -12.92 -2.39 18.11
C LYS A 25 -13.53 -2.89 16.81
N LYS A 26 -13.44 -2.07 15.76
CA LYS A 26 -13.71 -2.49 14.40
C LYS A 26 -12.66 -3.56 14.13
N LYS A 27 -13.04 -4.82 14.39
CA LYS A 27 -12.38 -5.96 13.77
C LYS A 27 -12.60 -5.72 12.29
N VAL A 28 -11.65 -5.01 11.67
CA VAL A 28 -11.37 -5.22 10.27
C VAL A 28 -11.21 -6.72 10.21
N ASP A 29 -12.18 -7.39 9.61
CA ASP A 29 -12.04 -8.76 9.15
C ASP A 29 -10.99 -8.67 8.04
N SER A 30 -9.75 -8.47 8.47
CA SER A 30 -8.60 -8.88 7.73
C SER A 30 -8.82 -10.39 7.65
N LYS A 31 -9.38 -10.85 6.54
CA LYS A 31 -8.99 -12.15 6.01
C LYS A 31 -7.47 -12.11 5.95
N GLU A 32 -6.83 -12.47 7.07
CA GLU A 32 -5.47 -12.92 7.05
C GLU A 32 -5.55 -14.16 6.18
N ASP A 33 -5.15 -13.98 4.92
CA ASP A 33 -4.87 -15.08 4.04
C ASP A 33 -3.73 -15.85 4.72
N LYS A 34 -4.08 -16.82 5.57
CA LYS A 34 -3.16 -17.63 6.40
C LYS A 34 -2.30 -18.58 5.56
N SER A 35 -2.17 -18.33 4.26
CA SER A 35 -1.56 -19.24 3.30
C SER A 35 -0.16 -18.83 2.88
N THR A 36 0.26 -17.58 3.12
CA THR A 36 1.58 -17.10 2.70
C THR A 36 2.44 -16.64 3.88
N PRO A 37 3.60 -17.28 4.12
CA PRO A 37 4.55 -16.82 5.11
C PRO A 37 5.08 -15.45 4.69
N LYS A 38 4.89 -14.44 5.53
CA LYS A 38 5.44 -13.10 5.31
C LYS A 38 6.88 -13.08 5.81
N LEU A 39 7.82 -13.01 4.87
CA LEU A 39 9.25 -12.85 5.16
C LEU A 39 9.58 -11.42 5.60
N LEU A 40 8.86 -10.43 5.09
CA LEU A 40 9.09 -9.02 5.39
C LEU A 40 8.30 -8.58 6.63
N GLU A 41 8.91 -7.69 7.41
CA GLU A 41 8.30 -6.98 8.54
C GLU A 41 7.08 -6.14 8.07
N GLY A 42 6.10 -5.91 8.95
CA GLY A 42 4.81 -5.35 8.57
C GLY A 42 4.91 -3.96 7.91
N ALA A 43 5.72 -3.06 8.47
CA ALA A 43 5.90 -1.72 7.90
C ALA A 43 6.65 -1.78 6.56
N ARG A 44 7.66 -2.64 6.47
CA ARG A 44 8.45 -2.86 5.24
C ARG A 44 7.56 -3.42 4.12
N CYS A 45 6.77 -4.44 4.41
CA CYS A 45 5.83 -5.04 3.47
C CYS A 45 4.85 -4.00 2.89
N GLN A 46 4.28 -3.16 3.76
CA GLN A 46 3.34 -2.12 3.33
C GLN A 46 4.01 -1.02 2.49
N ASN A 47 5.19 -0.55 2.90
CA ASN A 47 5.95 0.43 2.13
C ASN A 47 6.33 -0.11 0.75
N THR A 48 6.81 -1.35 0.68
CA THR A 48 7.12 -2.03 -0.59
C THR A 48 5.89 -2.15 -1.47
N ALA A 49 4.73 -2.55 -0.93
CA ALA A 49 3.50 -2.63 -1.69
C ALA A 49 3.04 -1.28 -2.25
N ILE A 50 3.21 -0.18 -1.50
CA ILE A 50 2.90 1.18 -1.97
C ILE A 50 3.85 1.58 -3.09
N THR A 51 5.15 1.31 -2.94
CA THR A 51 6.17 1.65 -3.93
C THR A 51 5.96 0.88 -5.24
N ILE A 52 5.68 -0.42 -5.18
CA ILE A 52 5.37 -1.23 -6.37
C ILE A 52 4.14 -0.66 -7.11
N LYS A 53 3.10 -0.26 -6.38
CA LYS A 53 1.90 0.38 -6.97
C LYS A 53 2.21 1.71 -7.65
N ARG A 54 3.22 2.46 -7.18
CA ARG A 54 3.66 3.72 -7.81
C ARG A 54 4.45 3.46 -9.09
N ILE A 55 5.29 2.43 -9.10
CA ILE A 55 6.13 2.06 -10.25
C ILE A 55 5.26 1.55 -11.42
N LYS A 56 4.15 0.85 -11.13
CA LYS A 56 3.20 0.31 -12.13
C LYS A 56 3.85 -0.60 -13.19
N LEU A 57 4.95 -1.27 -12.83
CA LEU A 57 5.62 -2.27 -13.66
C LEU A 57 5.58 -3.62 -12.95
N THR A 58 5.55 -4.70 -13.73
CA THR A 58 5.70 -6.05 -13.20
C THR A 58 7.17 -6.34 -12.87
N ALA A 59 7.43 -7.29 -11.98
CA ALA A 59 8.79 -7.69 -11.63
C ALA A 59 9.59 -8.16 -12.86
N GLU A 60 8.97 -8.89 -13.78
CA GLU A 60 9.58 -9.35 -15.03
C GLU A 60 10.00 -8.18 -15.91
N GLN A 61 9.10 -7.20 -16.10
CA GLN A 61 9.40 -5.99 -16.88
C GLN A 61 10.54 -5.18 -16.25
N VAL A 62 10.57 -5.06 -14.92
CA VAL A 62 11.66 -4.38 -14.22
C VAL A 62 12.98 -5.12 -14.42
N ALA A 63 13.00 -6.45 -14.24
CA ALA A 63 14.21 -7.25 -14.42
C ALA A 63 14.75 -7.16 -15.85
N GLU A 64 13.88 -7.29 -16.86
CA GLU A 64 14.28 -7.14 -18.26
C GLU A 64 14.81 -5.74 -18.58
N ALA A 65 14.15 -4.70 -18.08
CA ALA A 65 14.57 -3.32 -18.33
C ALA A 65 15.89 -2.98 -17.64
N ILE A 66 16.17 -3.57 -16.46
CA ILE A 66 17.48 -3.47 -15.80
C ILE A 66 18.55 -4.15 -16.65
N LEU A 67 18.30 -5.39 -17.12
CA LEU A 67 19.25 -6.15 -17.94
C LEU A 67 19.55 -5.47 -19.28
N LYS A 68 18.55 -4.84 -19.89
CA LYS A 68 18.68 -4.11 -21.17
C LYS A 68 19.16 -2.67 -20.99
N VAL A 69 19.28 -2.19 -19.75
CA VAL A 69 19.61 -0.78 -19.42
C VAL A 69 18.66 0.19 -20.16
N ASP A 70 17.37 -0.11 -20.16
CA ASP A 70 16.35 0.66 -20.87
C ASP A 70 15.97 1.92 -20.07
N SER A 71 16.56 3.05 -20.47
CA SER A 71 16.33 4.36 -19.85
C SER A 71 14.96 4.97 -20.16
N GLN A 72 14.20 4.42 -21.11
CA GLN A 72 12.84 4.88 -21.39
C GLN A 72 11.84 4.27 -20.41
N LEU A 73 12.01 2.98 -20.09
CA LEU A 73 11.12 2.30 -19.15
C LEU A 73 11.52 2.56 -17.68
N LEU A 74 12.82 2.60 -17.40
CA LEU A 74 13.42 2.91 -16.10
C LEU A 74 14.03 4.31 -16.10
N ASN A 75 13.18 5.32 -15.92
CA ASN A 75 13.63 6.67 -15.65
C ASN A 75 14.22 6.79 -14.22
N LEU A 76 14.95 7.87 -13.95
CA LEU A 76 15.64 8.10 -12.69
C LEU A 76 14.71 7.97 -11.47
N ASP A 77 13.51 8.58 -11.55
CA ASP A 77 12.52 8.53 -10.47
C ASP A 77 12.10 7.09 -10.12
N ARG A 78 11.91 6.24 -11.13
CA ARG A 78 11.56 4.82 -10.90
C ARG A 78 12.73 4.04 -10.33
N LEU A 79 13.96 4.33 -10.76
CA LEU A 79 15.17 3.71 -10.21
C LEU A 79 15.36 4.05 -8.73
N GLU A 80 15.14 5.30 -8.34
CA GLU A 80 15.20 5.69 -6.91
C GLU A 80 14.16 4.95 -6.07
N LEU A 81 12.93 4.80 -6.59
CA LEU A 81 11.88 4.04 -5.93
C LEU A 81 12.23 2.56 -5.78
N ILE A 82 12.82 1.94 -6.82
CA ILE A 82 13.27 0.54 -6.78
C ILE A 82 14.41 0.38 -5.77
N ASN A 83 15.35 1.32 -5.75
CA ASN A 83 16.48 1.28 -4.83
C ASN A 83 16.03 1.36 -3.36
N LEU A 84 14.95 2.10 -3.06
CA LEU A 84 14.39 2.19 -1.70
C LEU A 84 13.88 0.85 -1.16
N ILE A 85 13.39 -0.02 -2.04
CA ILE A 85 12.80 -1.32 -1.68
C ILE A 85 13.73 -2.50 -1.95
N MET A 86 14.99 -2.24 -2.30
CA MET A 86 16.01 -3.29 -2.42
C MET A 86 16.13 -4.07 -1.11
N PRO A 87 16.19 -5.41 -1.17
CA PRO A 87 16.37 -6.23 0.03
C PRO A 87 17.72 -5.93 0.67
N ASN A 88 17.76 -5.97 2.01
CA ASN A 88 19.02 -5.96 2.75
C ASN A 88 19.64 -7.38 2.81
N GLU A 89 20.88 -7.50 3.27
CA GLU A 89 21.61 -8.79 3.31
C GLU A 89 20.86 -9.88 4.10
N GLU A 90 20.14 -9.50 5.16
CA GLU A 90 19.35 -10.42 5.96
C GLU A 90 18.09 -10.91 5.21
N GLU A 91 17.32 -10.00 4.62
CA GLU A 91 16.15 -10.31 3.79
C GLU A 91 16.57 -11.18 2.59
N GLU A 92 17.73 -10.89 1.99
CA GLU A 92 18.30 -11.67 0.88
C GLU A 92 18.67 -13.09 1.33
N GLY A 93 19.33 -13.23 2.49
CA GLY A 93 19.65 -14.54 3.08
C GLY A 93 18.40 -15.37 3.36
N GLN A 94 17.35 -14.75 3.89
CA GLN A 94 16.05 -15.39 4.10
C GLN A 94 15.42 -15.82 2.76
N LEU A 95 15.42 -14.96 1.74
CA LEU A 95 14.87 -15.29 0.41
C LEU A 95 15.60 -16.46 -0.26
N ARG A 96 16.93 -16.51 -0.16
CA ARG A 96 17.75 -17.61 -0.70
C ARG A 96 17.51 -18.94 0.00
N GLY A 97 17.15 -18.92 1.28
CA GLY A 97 16.79 -20.14 2.02
C GLY A 97 15.42 -20.70 1.66
N TRP A 98 14.57 -19.92 0.99
CA TRP A 98 13.21 -20.29 0.58
C TRP A 98 13.08 -20.64 -0.91
N THR A 99 14.07 -20.29 -1.73
CA THR A 99 14.10 -20.53 -3.18
C THR A 99 14.90 -21.79 -3.50
#